data_AF-A0A4S4C0N9-F1
#
_entry.id   AF-A0A4S4C0N9-F1
#
_cell.length_a   1.000
_cell.length_b   1.000
_cell.length_c   1.000
_cell.angle_alpha   90.00
_cell.angle_beta   90.00
_cell.angle_gamma   90.00
#
_symmetry.space_group_name_H-M   'P 1'
#
loop_
_entity.id
_entity.type
_entity.pdbx_description
1 polymer ?
#
loop_
_entity_poly.entity_id
_entity_poly.type
_entity_poly.pdbx_seq_one_letter_code
_entity_poly.pdbx_strand_id
1 'polypeptide(L)'
;MRFIDLSAPLRDGMPVYPGDPPVEVRVVHTYERNSWEVRSLSMGSHSGTHVDAPSHMHEGAATLDELPVERFCGVSRLVEPEGAWPVGIGLFFALPAGLELLEKLIRHRPRFVGGELSEPLERALLAEGIVTYTDLWGLERLPRNKSFQFFGFPLRIEGGDGSPVRAVAVLDEDEEEGEGENGCETGPEADC
;
A
#
# COMPACT_ATOMS: atom_id res chain seq x y z
N MET A 1 -7.41 -1.59 18.46
CA MET A 1 -7.05 -1.37 17.05
C MET A 1 -5.85 -2.22 16.70
N ARG A 2 -5.91 -3.00 15.62
CA ARG A 2 -4.82 -3.86 15.17
C ARG A 2 -4.07 -3.23 14.00
N PHE A 3 -2.76 -3.11 14.13
CA PHE A 3 -1.86 -2.59 13.09
C PHE A 3 -1.26 -3.73 12.27
N ILE A 4 -1.32 -3.61 10.95
CA ILE A 4 -0.69 -4.51 10.01
C ILE A 4 0.37 -3.72 9.26
N ASP A 5 1.63 -4.08 9.51
CA ASP A 5 2.76 -3.58 8.72
C ASP A 5 2.70 -4.22 7.33
N LEU A 6 2.70 -3.36 6.31
CA LEU A 6 2.66 -3.72 4.90
C LEU A 6 4.00 -3.46 4.19
N SER A 7 5.07 -3.26 4.96
CA SER A 7 6.35 -2.81 4.41
C SER A 7 7.39 -3.94 4.32
N ALA A 8 8.06 -4.02 3.19
CA ALA A 8 9.28 -4.80 3.01
C ALA A 8 10.41 -4.24 3.89
N PRO A 9 11.25 -5.08 4.50
CA PRO A 9 12.43 -4.60 5.22
C PRO A 9 13.47 -4.02 4.24
N LEU A 10 13.88 -2.77 4.46
CA LEU A 10 15.05 -2.20 3.78
C LEU A 10 16.34 -2.80 4.35
N ARG A 11 17.15 -3.40 3.48
CA ARG A 11 18.42 -4.04 3.87
C ARG A 11 19.48 -3.87 2.77
N ASP A 12 20.74 -3.85 3.21
CA ASP A 12 21.89 -3.82 2.32
C ASP A 12 21.83 -4.95 1.29
N GLY A 13 21.99 -4.62 0.01
CA GLY A 13 21.99 -5.60 -1.07
C GLY A 13 20.64 -6.28 -1.35
N MET A 14 19.53 -5.71 -0.90
CA MET A 14 18.21 -6.22 -1.31
C MET A 14 17.99 -6.10 -2.82
N PRO A 15 17.15 -6.96 -3.41
CA PRO A 15 16.75 -6.81 -4.81
C PRO A 15 16.14 -5.43 -5.05
N VAL A 16 16.47 -4.86 -6.20
CA VAL A 16 15.88 -3.62 -6.75
C VAL A 16 15.46 -3.88 -8.19
N TYR A 17 14.69 -2.97 -8.78
CA TYR A 17 14.35 -3.07 -10.19
C TYR A 17 15.63 -3.08 -11.07
N PRO A 18 15.71 -3.90 -12.14
CA PRO A 18 16.88 -3.92 -13.00
C PRO A 18 17.22 -2.54 -13.60
N GLY A 19 18.36 -1.97 -13.18
CA GLY A 19 18.82 -0.65 -13.63
C GLY A 19 18.77 0.42 -12.54
N ASP A 20 18.05 0.17 -11.45
CA ASP A 20 17.92 1.11 -10.34
C ASP A 20 19.18 1.17 -9.46
N PRO A 21 19.39 2.29 -8.73
CA PRO A 21 20.44 2.37 -7.72
C PRO A 21 20.29 1.28 -6.66
N PRO A 22 21.38 0.60 -6.25
CA PRO A 22 21.32 -0.40 -5.20
C PRO A 22 21.00 0.24 -3.85
N VAL A 23 20.38 -0.55 -2.95
CA VAL A 23 20.24 -0.19 -1.54
C VAL A 23 21.51 -0.56 -0.79
N GLU A 24 22.18 0.46 -0.24
CA GLU A 24 23.36 0.32 0.60
C GLU A 24 23.07 0.83 2.02
N VAL A 25 23.32 -0.02 3.02
CA VAL A 25 23.15 0.32 4.43
C VAL A 25 24.45 0.02 5.17
N ARG A 26 25.23 1.06 5.47
CA ARG A 26 26.60 0.92 6.02
C ARG A 26 26.71 1.51 7.41
N VAL A 27 27.31 0.78 8.35
CA VAL A 27 27.60 1.33 9.69
C VAL A 27 28.76 2.33 9.59
N VAL A 28 28.50 3.58 9.97
CA VAL A 28 29.48 4.69 9.95
C VAL A 28 30.04 4.97 11.35
N HIS A 29 29.20 4.83 12.38
CA HIS A 29 29.60 4.94 13.78
C HIS A 29 29.24 3.68 14.53
N THR A 30 30.09 3.26 15.45
CA THR A 30 29.86 2.09 16.31
C THR A 30 29.86 2.50 17.77
N TYR A 31 29.12 1.78 18.62
CA TYR A 31 29.14 2.03 20.06
C TYR A 31 30.54 1.97 20.67
N GLU A 32 31.35 0.99 20.25
CA GLU A 32 32.72 0.81 20.75
C GLU A 32 33.62 2.04 20.50
N ARG A 33 33.52 2.63 19.30
CA ARG A 33 34.37 3.75 18.89
C ARG A 33 33.78 5.12 19.19
N ASN A 34 32.46 5.22 19.21
CA ASN A 34 31.74 6.49 19.19
C ASN A 34 30.74 6.66 20.33
N SER A 35 30.41 5.64 21.12
CA SER A 35 29.30 5.63 22.12
C SER A 35 27.88 5.72 21.53
N TRP A 36 27.74 5.77 20.21
CA TRP A 36 26.47 5.66 19.49
C TRP A 36 26.67 4.91 18.17
N GLU A 37 25.58 4.42 17.60
CA GLU A 37 25.58 3.75 16.30
C GLU A 37 24.81 4.59 15.27
N VAL A 38 25.41 4.79 14.10
CA VAL A 38 24.78 5.48 12.95
C VAL A 38 25.09 4.68 11.70
N ARG A 39 24.07 4.53 10.85
CA ARG A 39 24.21 3.97 9.52
C ARG A 39 24.05 5.06 8.47
N SER A 40 24.86 5.01 7.41
CA SER A 40 24.58 5.71 6.16
C SER A 40 23.62 4.85 5.33
N LEU A 41 22.65 5.51 4.70
CA LEU A 41 21.69 4.90 3.81
C LEU A 41 21.84 5.57 2.44
N SER A 42 22.00 4.77 1.39
CA SER A 42 21.96 5.19 -0.01
C SER A 42 21.02 4.25 -0.76
N MET A 43 20.04 4.79 -1.48
CA MET A 43 19.02 4.01 -2.19
C MET A 43 18.35 4.85 -3.27
N GLY A 44 17.69 4.20 -4.23
CA GLY A 44 16.77 4.87 -5.14
C GLY A 44 15.46 5.27 -4.45
N SER A 45 14.74 6.25 -5.02
CA SER A 45 13.41 6.67 -4.55
C SER A 45 12.37 5.54 -4.57
N HIS A 46 12.61 4.54 -5.43
CA HIS A 46 11.73 3.39 -5.71
C HIS A 46 12.17 2.11 -5.00
N SER A 47 12.90 2.24 -3.88
CA SER A 47 13.45 1.09 -3.15
C SER A 47 12.53 0.57 -2.05
N GLY A 48 12.31 -0.75 -2.02
CA GLY A 48 11.43 -1.42 -1.05
C GLY A 48 9.97 -1.02 -1.25
N THR A 49 9.15 -1.08 -0.21
CA THR A 49 7.78 -0.54 -0.27
C THR A 49 7.81 0.97 -0.45
N HIS A 50 7.26 1.46 -1.54
CA HIS A 50 7.32 2.87 -1.91
C HIS A 50 6.00 3.38 -2.49
N VAL A 51 5.94 4.70 -2.68
CA VAL A 51 4.87 5.41 -3.39
C VAL A 51 5.45 6.17 -4.57
N ASP A 52 4.73 6.15 -5.69
CA ASP A 52 5.13 6.80 -6.94
C ASP A 52 4.32 8.06 -7.21
N ALA A 53 5.02 9.13 -7.58
CA ALA A 53 4.40 10.37 -8.03
C ALA A 53 4.09 10.32 -9.53
N PRO A 54 3.14 11.14 -10.02
CA PRO A 54 2.90 11.34 -11.44
C PRO A 54 4.18 11.66 -12.23
N SER A 55 5.08 12.45 -11.66
CA SER A 55 6.37 12.83 -12.27
C SER A 55 7.30 11.66 -12.59
N HIS A 56 7.11 10.49 -11.96
CA HIS A 56 7.92 9.29 -12.18
C HIS A 56 7.88 8.83 -13.65
N MET A 57 6.69 8.89 -14.26
CA MET A 57 6.46 8.40 -15.63
C MET A 57 5.97 9.46 -16.60
N HIS A 58 5.72 10.69 -16.13
CA HIS A 58 5.20 11.80 -16.92
C HIS A 58 5.97 13.09 -16.66
N GLU A 59 6.71 13.53 -17.67
CA GLU A 59 7.52 14.75 -17.58
C GLU A 59 6.68 15.98 -17.24
N GLY A 60 7.11 16.74 -16.23
CA GLY A 60 6.44 17.96 -15.78
C GLY A 60 5.16 17.73 -14.96
N ALA A 61 4.80 16.49 -14.66
CA ALA A 61 3.72 16.18 -13.72
C ALA A 61 4.17 16.40 -12.26
N ALA A 62 3.21 16.36 -11.34
CA ALA A 62 3.46 16.70 -9.93
C ALA A 62 4.40 15.70 -9.25
N THR A 63 5.29 16.21 -8.39
CA THR A 63 6.17 15.42 -7.52
C THR A 63 5.51 15.18 -6.15
N LEU A 64 6.02 14.24 -5.35
CA LEU A 64 5.40 13.86 -4.08
C LEU A 64 5.31 15.02 -3.07
N ASP A 65 6.30 15.92 -3.06
CA ASP A 65 6.39 17.06 -2.15
C ASP A 65 5.44 18.22 -2.51
N GLU A 66 4.83 18.19 -3.71
CA GLU A 66 3.80 19.12 -4.17
C GLU A 66 2.38 18.64 -3.84
N LEU A 67 2.21 17.34 -3.57
CA LEU A 67 0.90 16.74 -3.27
C LEU A 67 0.48 17.01 -1.81
N PRO A 68 -0.81 17.26 -1.55
CA PRO A 68 -1.30 17.42 -0.18
C PRO A 68 -1.18 16.11 0.60
N VAL A 69 -0.79 16.20 1.87
CA VAL A 69 -0.44 15.04 2.72
C VAL A 69 -1.59 14.03 2.88
N GLU A 70 -2.83 14.50 2.79
CA GLU A 70 -4.05 13.69 2.85
C GLU A 70 -4.21 12.75 1.64
N ARG A 71 -3.36 12.86 0.60
CA ARG A 71 -3.28 11.91 -0.51
C ARG A 71 -2.66 10.58 -0.10
N PHE A 72 -1.89 10.55 0.98
CA PHE A 72 -1.10 9.36 1.37
C PHE A 72 -1.74 8.57 2.52
N CYS A 73 -2.99 8.86 2.84
CA CYS A 73 -3.75 8.13 3.84
C CYS A 73 -5.25 8.13 3.51
N GLY A 74 -5.96 7.16 4.06
CA GLY A 74 -7.41 7.12 3.90
C GLY A 74 -7.99 5.73 4.11
N VAL A 75 -9.32 5.70 4.19
CA VAL A 75 -10.07 4.45 4.12
C VAL A 75 -9.69 3.74 2.83
N SER A 76 -9.52 2.43 2.92
CA SER A 76 -9.04 1.57 1.85
C SER A 76 -9.72 0.21 1.90
N ARG A 77 -9.66 -0.55 0.80
CA ARG A 77 -10.15 -1.93 0.74
C ARG A 77 -9.25 -2.77 -0.16
N LEU A 78 -9.03 -4.02 0.26
CA LEU A 78 -8.45 -5.05 -0.59
C LEU A 78 -9.55 -5.56 -1.54
N VAL A 79 -9.30 -5.52 -2.85
CA VAL A 79 -10.29 -5.86 -3.88
C VAL A 79 -9.77 -6.94 -4.83
N GLU A 80 -10.71 -7.73 -5.35
CA GLU A 80 -10.47 -8.66 -6.44
C GLU A 80 -10.78 -8.01 -7.79
N PRO A 81 -10.06 -8.35 -8.89
CA PRO A 81 -10.30 -7.79 -10.22
C PRO A 81 -11.78 -7.84 -10.66
N GLU A 82 -12.45 -8.97 -10.47
CA GLU A 82 -13.86 -9.20 -10.84
C GLU A 82 -14.86 -8.74 -9.77
N GLY A 83 -14.39 -8.35 -8.59
CA GLY A 83 -15.24 -8.00 -7.45
C GLY A 83 -15.96 -6.64 -7.58
N ALA A 84 -16.90 -6.38 -6.67
CA ALA A 84 -17.48 -5.06 -6.49
C ALA A 84 -16.51 -4.13 -5.76
N TRP A 85 -16.27 -2.94 -6.29
CA TRP A 85 -15.30 -1.99 -5.71
C TRP A 85 -16.01 -0.79 -5.08
N PRO A 86 -15.52 -0.31 -3.93
CA PRO A 86 -15.95 0.97 -3.39
C PRO A 86 -15.44 2.13 -4.25
N VAL A 87 -16.06 3.31 -4.12
CA VAL A 87 -15.72 4.52 -4.87
C VAL A 87 -15.04 5.53 -3.95
N GLY A 88 -13.98 6.20 -4.42
CA GLY A 88 -13.38 7.34 -3.71
C GLY A 88 -12.49 6.99 -2.52
N ILE A 89 -12.09 5.72 -2.38
CA ILE A 89 -11.21 5.22 -1.32
C ILE A 89 -9.93 4.62 -1.91
N GLY A 90 -8.96 4.21 -1.09
CA GLY A 90 -7.79 3.46 -1.55
C GLY A 90 -8.15 2.04 -1.99
N LEU A 91 -7.59 1.57 -3.10
CA LEU A 91 -7.82 0.21 -3.61
C LEU A 91 -6.52 -0.57 -3.62
N PHE A 92 -6.52 -1.75 -3.00
CA PHE A 92 -5.36 -2.64 -2.98
C PHE A 92 -5.67 -3.96 -3.66
N PHE A 93 -4.67 -4.52 -4.35
CA PHE A 93 -4.75 -5.82 -5.02
C PHE A 93 -3.71 -6.77 -4.41
N ALA A 94 -4.16 -7.94 -3.94
CA ALA A 94 -3.26 -9.02 -3.48
C ALA A 94 -2.73 -9.88 -4.62
N LEU A 95 -3.30 -9.72 -5.82
CA LEU A 95 -2.90 -10.40 -7.05
C LEU A 95 -2.48 -9.36 -8.08
N PRO A 96 -1.66 -9.73 -9.09
CA PRO A 96 -1.26 -8.82 -10.14
C PRO A 96 -2.44 -8.13 -10.85
N ALA A 97 -2.33 -6.83 -11.07
CA ALA A 97 -3.32 -6.00 -11.73
C ALA A 97 -2.77 -5.45 -13.06
N GLY A 98 -3.46 -5.74 -14.15
CA GLY A 98 -3.08 -5.32 -15.50
C GLY A 98 -3.88 -4.14 -16.04
N LEU A 99 -3.47 -3.64 -17.21
CA LEU A 99 -4.05 -2.49 -17.90
C LEU A 99 -5.55 -2.66 -18.20
N GLU A 100 -6.04 -3.90 -18.32
CA GLU A 100 -7.46 -4.23 -18.50
C GLU A 100 -8.36 -3.70 -17.38
N LEU A 101 -7.80 -3.40 -16.21
CA LEU A 101 -8.54 -2.84 -15.08
C LEU A 101 -8.66 -1.31 -15.11
N LEU A 102 -7.97 -0.62 -16.02
CA LEU A 102 -7.87 0.85 -16.05
C LEU A 102 -9.24 1.53 -16.10
N GLU A 103 -10.11 1.16 -17.05
CA GLU A 103 -11.43 1.79 -17.19
C GLU A 103 -12.27 1.66 -15.91
N LYS A 104 -12.16 0.50 -15.26
CA LYS A 104 -12.85 0.24 -14.00
C LYS A 104 -12.25 1.08 -12.88
N LEU A 105 -10.93 1.18 -12.79
CA LEU A 105 -10.24 2.00 -11.79
C LEU A 105 -10.63 3.47 -11.93
N ILE A 106 -10.57 4.05 -13.14
CA ILE A 106 -10.97 5.45 -13.39
C ILE A 106 -12.41 5.69 -12.94
N ARG A 107 -13.35 4.78 -13.25
CA ARG A 107 -14.76 4.91 -12.84
C ARG A 107 -14.95 4.95 -11.31
N HIS A 108 -14.13 4.21 -10.57
CA HIS A 108 -14.20 4.17 -9.11
C HIS A 108 -13.42 5.29 -8.43
N ARG A 109 -12.64 6.08 -9.18
CA ARG A 109 -11.92 7.27 -8.71
C ARG A 109 -11.15 7.00 -7.41
N PRO A 110 -10.27 5.98 -7.37
CA PRO A 110 -9.51 5.68 -6.17
C PRO A 110 -8.62 6.86 -5.79
N ARG A 111 -8.36 7.02 -4.50
CA ARG A 111 -7.40 8.06 -4.04
C ARG A 111 -5.96 7.70 -4.40
N PHE A 112 -5.67 6.41 -4.33
CA PHE A 112 -4.41 5.76 -4.66
C PHE A 112 -4.68 4.27 -4.90
N VAL A 113 -3.76 3.60 -5.57
CA VAL A 113 -3.85 2.16 -5.86
C VAL A 113 -2.58 1.48 -5.37
N GLY A 114 -2.70 0.33 -4.71
CA GLY A 114 -1.54 -0.43 -4.24
C GLY A 114 -1.58 -1.90 -4.63
N GLY A 115 -0.42 -2.49 -4.88
CA GLY A 115 -0.27 -3.91 -5.18
C GLY A 115 0.81 -4.17 -6.22
N GLU A 116 0.77 -5.36 -6.82
CA GLU A 116 1.61 -5.68 -7.98
C GLU A 116 0.92 -5.16 -9.26
N LEU A 117 1.36 -4.00 -9.74
CA LEU A 117 0.77 -3.34 -10.90
C LEU A 117 1.66 -3.55 -12.12
N SER A 118 1.07 -3.85 -13.28
CA SER A 118 1.82 -3.83 -14.54
C SER A 118 2.29 -2.41 -14.88
N GLU A 119 3.49 -2.26 -15.44
CA GLU A 119 4.03 -0.95 -15.86
C GLU A 119 3.03 -0.14 -16.74
N PRO A 120 2.31 -0.73 -17.72
CA PRO A 120 1.33 0.03 -18.49
C PRO A 120 0.17 0.55 -17.65
N LEU A 121 -0.29 -0.22 -16.65
CA LEU A 121 -1.35 0.20 -15.74
C LEU A 121 -0.87 1.34 -14.84
N GLU A 122 0.28 1.19 -14.21
CA GLU A 122 0.88 2.20 -13.36
C GLU A 122 1.07 3.51 -14.12
N ARG A 123 1.67 3.46 -15.32
CA ARG A 123 1.82 4.62 -16.19
C ARG A 123 0.48 5.30 -16.45
N ALA A 124 -0.58 4.54 -16.73
CA ALA A 124 -1.90 5.11 -16.99
C ALA A 124 -2.54 5.72 -15.72
N LEU A 125 -2.35 5.11 -14.54
CA LEU A 125 -2.84 5.65 -13.28
C LEU A 125 -2.13 6.96 -12.90
N LEU A 126 -0.81 7.01 -13.08
CA LEU A 126 0.00 8.20 -12.83
C LEU A 126 -0.36 9.35 -13.79
N ALA A 127 -0.75 9.05 -15.04
CA ALA A 127 -1.28 10.05 -15.98
C ALA A 127 -2.60 10.69 -15.49
N GLU A 128 -3.42 9.93 -14.77
CA GLU A 128 -4.66 10.40 -14.14
C GLU A 128 -4.40 11.05 -12.76
N GLY A 129 -3.13 11.19 -12.35
CA GLY A 129 -2.74 11.76 -11.06
C GLY A 129 -3.01 10.84 -9.86
N ILE A 130 -3.23 9.54 -10.10
CA ILE A 130 -3.47 8.53 -9.06
C ILE A 130 -2.11 7.94 -8.67
N VAL A 131 -1.63 8.24 -7.47
CA VAL A 131 -0.37 7.69 -6.94
C VAL A 131 -0.50 6.19 -6.72
N THR A 132 0.61 5.47 -6.95
CA THR A 132 0.68 4.02 -6.81
C THR A 132 1.56 3.62 -5.63
N TYR A 133 1.25 2.49 -5.00
CA TYR A 133 2.09 1.87 -3.96
C TYR A 133 2.50 0.47 -4.39
N THR A 134 3.79 0.20 -4.36
CA THR A 134 4.37 -1.04 -4.89
C THR A 134 5.22 -1.74 -3.83
N ASP A 135 5.63 -2.99 -4.10
CA ASP A 135 6.38 -3.86 -3.17
C ASP A 135 5.74 -3.93 -1.76
N LEU A 136 4.41 -3.99 -1.70
CA LEU A 136 3.66 -4.14 -0.46
C LEU A 136 3.71 -5.58 0.03
N TRP A 137 3.98 -5.75 1.32
CA TRP A 137 4.04 -7.06 1.98
C TRP A 137 2.80 -7.29 2.84
N GLY A 138 2.45 -8.54 3.10
CA GLY A 138 1.40 -8.86 4.09
C GLY A 138 -0.03 -8.49 3.67
N LEU A 139 -0.29 -8.22 2.38
CA LEU A 139 -1.62 -7.92 1.86
C LEU A 139 -2.61 -9.06 2.12
N GLU A 140 -2.15 -10.31 2.16
CA GLU A 140 -2.94 -11.49 2.49
C GLU A 140 -3.48 -11.50 3.92
N ARG A 141 -2.94 -10.66 4.81
CA ARG A 141 -3.39 -10.49 6.20
C ARG A 141 -4.53 -9.48 6.31
N LEU A 142 -4.83 -8.73 5.24
CA LEU A 142 -5.90 -7.76 5.21
C LEU A 142 -7.26 -8.44 4.98
N PRO A 143 -8.35 -7.89 5.54
CA PRO A 143 -9.69 -8.43 5.31
C PRO A 143 -10.14 -8.15 3.87
N ARG A 144 -10.67 -9.18 3.17
CA ARG A 144 -11.14 -9.04 1.78
C ARG A 144 -12.44 -8.23 1.63
N ASN A 145 -13.32 -8.28 2.63
CA ASN A 145 -14.66 -7.66 2.55
C ASN A 145 -14.85 -6.46 3.47
N LYS A 146 -13.81 -6.04 4.19
CA LYS A 146 -13.90 -4.93 5.15
C LYS A 146 -12.97 -3.81 4.72
N SER A 147 -13.38 -2.59 5.03
CA SER A 147 -12.51 -1.44 4.85
C SER A 147 -11.54 -1.34 6.01
N PHE A 148 -10.39 -0.73 5.75
CA PHE A 148 -9.36 -0.47 6.74
C PHE A 148 -8.80 0.94 6.53
N GLN A 149 -8.20 1.51 7.56
CA GLN A 149 -7.50 2.78 7.42
C GLN A 149 -6.07 2.51 6.96
N PHE A 150 -5.63 3.16 5.88
CA PHE A 150 -4.27 3.07 5.36
C PHE A 150 -3.47 4.33 5.63
N PHE A 151 -2.18 4.16 5.89
CA PHE A 151 -1.18 5.23 6.01
C PHE A 151 0.10 4.81 5.27
N GLY A 152 0.54 5.64 4.32
CA GLY A 152 1.73 5.39 3.49
C GLY A 152 2.46 6.69 3.17
N PHE A 153 2.73 7.52 4.19
CA PHE A 153 3.34 8.83 3.97
C PHE A 153 4.77 8.72 3.39
N PRO A 154 5.09 9.44 2.30
CA PRO A 154 6.43 9.52 1.77
C PRO A 154 7.36 10.35 2.65
N LEU A 155 8.66 10.14 2.49
CA LEU A 155 9.64 11.15 2.85
C LEU A 155 9.40 12.39 1.99
N ARG A 156 9.55 13.58 2.59
CA ARG A 156 9.38 14.84 1.87
C ARG A 156 10.66 15.20 1.11
N ILE A 157 10.97 14.40 0.08
CA ILE A 157 12.10 14.62 -0.83
C ILE A 157 11.71 15.73 -1.81
N GLU A 158 12.52 16.79 -1.88
CA GLU A 158 12.30 17.90 -2.81
C GLU A 158 12.39 17.41 -4.26
N GLY A 159 11.32 17.63 -5.05
CA GLY A 159 11.22 17.12 -6.41
C GLY A 159 11.15 15.59 -6.51
N GLY A 160 10.72 14.90 -5.45
CA GLY A 160 10.72 13.44 -5.36
C GLY A 160 9.72 12.80 -6.32
N ASP A 161 10.22 11.96 -7.24
CA ASP A 161 9.42 11.16 -8.16
C ASP A 161 8.88 9.86 -7.53
N GLY A 162 9.51 9.41 -6.46
CA GLY A 162 9.07 8.32 -5.61
C GLY A 162 9.64 8.48 -4.20
N SER A 163 9.15 7.67 -3.27
CA SER A 163 9.74 7.59 -1.93
C SER A 163 9.44 6.25 -1.28
N PRO A 164 10.42 5.62 -0.59
CA PRO A 164 10.13 4.56 0.35
C PRO A 164 9.15 5.04 1.42
N VAL A 165 8.28 4.14 1.88
CA VAL A 165 7.27 4.41 2.91
C VAL A 165 7.28 3.33 3.98
N ARG A 166 6.79 3.68 5.17
CA ARG A 166 6.29 2.68 6.12
C ARG A 166 4.78 2.55 5.92
N ALA A 167 4.38 1.65 5.04
CA ALA A 167 2.98 1.36 4.74
C ALA A 167 2.34 0.58 5.90
N VAL A 168 1.23 1.09 6.42
CA VAL A 168 0.52 0.51 7.57
C VAL A 168 -0.98 0.52 7.31
N ALA A 169 -1.63 -0.61 7.56
CA ALA A 169 -3.07 -0.72 7.68
C ALA A 169 -3.50 -0.80 9.15
N VAL A 170 -4.59 -0.15 9.50
CA VAL A 170 -5.20 -0.17 10.82
C VAL A 170 -6.61 -0.74 10.70
N LEU A 171 -6.85 -1.81 11.46
CA LEU A 171 -8.12 -2.49 11.56
C LEU A 171 -8.78 -2.16 12.90
N ASP A 172 -10.09 -1.93 12.87
CA ASP A 172 -10.91 -1.87 14.07
C ASP A 172 -11.11 -3.29 14.61
N GLU A 173 -11.06 -3.45 15.94
CA GLU A 173 -11.13 -4.75 16.60
C GLU A 173 -12.58 -5.25 16.80
N ASP A 174 -13.58 -4.40 16.56
CA ASP A 174 -14.96 -4.62 17.01
C ASP A 174 -15.90 -5.26 15.96
N GLU A 175 -15.37 -6.03 15.00
CA GLU A 175 -16.23 -6.77 14.06
C GLU A 175 -15.88 -8.26 13.94
N GLU A 176 -15.34 -8.86 14.99
CA GLU A 176 -15.27 -10.31 15.18
C GLU A 176 -16.29 -10.76 16.25
N GLU A 177 -17.55 -10.36 16.17
CA GLU A 177 -18.61 -11.04 16.95
C GLU A 177 -19.97 -10.88 16.28
N GLY A 178 -20.55 -11.99 15.83
CA GLY A 178 -21.95 -12.06 15.45
C GLY A 178 -22.23 -12.74 14.11
N GLU A 179 -21.86 -14.01 13.95
CA GLU A 179 -22.70 -14.95 13.20
C GLU A 179 -22.30 -16.39 13.54
N GLY A 180 -23.14 -17.05 14.34
CA GLY A 180 -23.11 -18.50 14.52
C GLY A 180 -23.11 -18.93 15.98
N GLU A 181 -24.28 -18.95 16.62
CA GLU A 181 -24.79 -20.17 17.26
C GLU A 181 -26.23 -19.97 17.79
N ASN A 182 -27.04 -21.00 17.55
CA ASN A 182 -28.32 -21.35 18.19
C ASN A 182 -29.62 -20.87 17.52
N GLY A 183 -29.98 -21.59 16.46
CA GLY A 183 -31.35 -21.72 15.98
C GLY A 183 -31.65 -23.15 15.52
N CYS A 184 -31.42 -24.14 16.39
CA CYS A 184 -31.90 -25.49 16.18
C CYS A 184 -32.47 -26.04 17.49
N GLU A 185 -33.77 -25.86 17.71
CA GLU A 185 -34.58 -26.87 18.39
C GLU A 185 -35.91 -27.00 17.65
N THR A 186 -36.02 -28.11 16.94
CA THR A 186 -37.26 -28.70 16.45
C THR A 186 -38.13 -29.10 17.63
N GLY A 187 -39.39 -28.68 17.65
CA GLY A 187 -40.39 -29.27 18.51
C GLY A 187 -41.65 -29.61 17.72
N PRO A 188 -41.95 -30.91 17.52
CA PRO A 188 -43.31 -31.36 17.41
C PRO A 188 -43.67 -32.07 18.71
N GLU A 189 -44.75 -31.65 19.36
CA GLU A 189 -45.75 -32.55 19.95
C GLU A 189 -46.84 -31.69 20.61
N ALA A 190 -47.96 -31.60 19.89
CA ALA A 190 -49.25 -31.28 20.48
C ALA A 190 -49.88 -32.62 20.89
N ASP A 191 -50.04 -32.83 22.19
CA ASP A 191 -51.05 -33.75 22.71
C ASP A 191 -51.50 -33.29 24.11
N CYS A 192 -52.82 -33.36 24.33
CA CYS A 192 -53.64 -32.96 25.49
C CYS A 192 -53.97 -31.46 25.68
#